data_AF-A0A1Y3R1H9-F1
#
_entry.id   AF-A0A1Y3R1H9-F1
#
_cell.length_a   1.000
_cell.length_b   1.000
_cell.length_c   1.000
_cell.angle_alpha   90.00
_cell.angle_beta   90.00
_cell.angle_gamma   90.00
#
_symmetry.space_group_name_H-M   'P 1'
#
loop_
_entity.id
_entity.type
_entity.pdbx_description
1 polymer ?
#
loop_
_entity_poly.entity_id
_entity_poly.type
_entity_poly.pdbx_seq_one_letter_code
_entity_poly.pdbx_strand_id
1 'polypeptide(L)'
;MSLRRIITVLAATGHARPVPGSRTLRVLQRLPRIITALLLFLAGIPAHAQPRTGIVYWDLDHLYDTVPALFYNDTDYTPSGRLAWDTERYRRKIRHTAAVIDSMRMPLVALWGVENEAVVRDIAAACKGDYSYLHRTLNSLDGMDFALLYYGDLFEPHYDEPGRRYLYIEGLLYRRGKPMRRGSGRVVRPTRTDTIGLVLCSDTRMAEWVVRDLREERPGVKLLVAGRTSSLAPGAFGLRDALERPARLGRGNVRRRGGWQMRDRILADTALRTSAGDVYARRYLIDPKTGTPLPTYEKRRYRGGYGYALPVFVYLE
;
A
#
# COMPACT_ATOMS: atom_id res chain seq x y z
N MET A 1 -56.61 -42.73 -32.75
CA MET A 1 -56.90 -43.28 -34.10
C MET A 1 -56.03 -42.54 -35.10
N SER A 2 -55.33 -43.10 -36.08
CA SER A 2 -54.83 -44.45 -36.38
C SER A 2 -54.21 -44.36 -37.78
N LEU A 3 -52.92 -44.66 -37.92
CA LEU A 3 -52.38 -45.41 -39.06
C LEU A 3 -51.32 -46.37 -38.48
N ARG A 4 -51.73 -47.49 -37.86
CA ARG A 4 -51.74 -48.82 -38.50
C ARG A 4 -50.61 -48.93 -39.53
N ARG A 5 -49.48 -49.52 -39.11
CA ARG A 5 -49.15 -50.98 -39.21
C ARG A 5 -48.95 -51.40 -40.66
N ILE A 6 -47.99 -52.32 -40.87
CA ILE A 6 -47.38 -52.80 -42.12
C ILE A 6 -46.08 -52.00 -42.32
N ILE A 7 -44.88 -52.52 -42.06
CA ILE A 7 -44.30 -53.73 -42.64
C ILE A 7 -43.39 -54.41 -41.61
N THR A 8 -43.76 -55.63 -41.23
CA THR A 8 -42.81 -56.70 -40.91
C THR A 8 -42.63 -57.50 -42.22
N VAL A 9 -41.49 -58.18 -42.33
CA VAL A 9 -41.22 -59.35 -43.18
C VAL A 9 -40.46 -59.08 -44.49
N LEU A 10 -39.50 -59.98 -44.69
CA LEU A 10 -38.78 -60.37 -45.90
C LEU A 10 -37.48 -59.63 -46.24
N ALA A 11 -36.45 -60.09 -45.51
CA ALA A 11 -35.22 -60.60 -46.10
C ALA A 11 -35.38 -61.06 -47.56
N ALA A 12 -34.66 -60.39 -48.46
CA ALA A 12 -33.95 -60.99 -49.59
C ALA A 12 -33.07 -59.91 -50.22
N THR A 13 -31.87 -60.31 -50.66
CA THR A 13 -30.88 -59.54 -51.45
C THR A 13 -30.00 -58.53 -50.69
N GLY A 14 -28.80 -59.01 -50.34
CA GLY A 14 -27.52 -58.45 -50.80
C GLY A 14 -27.19 -56.98 -50.53
N HIS A 15 -26.21 -56.78 -49.63
CA HIS A 15 -25.28 -55.63 -49.54
C HIS A 15 -25.80 -54.30 -48.96
N ALA A 16 -25.76 -54.17 -47.63
CA ALA A 16 -25.72 -52.87 -46.95
C ALA A 16 -24.26 -52.36 -46.83
N ARG A 17 -23.93 -51.29 -47.55
CA ARG A 17 -22.70 -50.51 -47.36
C ARG A 17 -22.76 -49.74 -46.02
N PRO A 18 -21.65 -49.53 -45.29
CA PRO A 18 -21.67 -48.74 -44.07
C PRO A 18 -21.85 -47.24 -44.39
N VAL A 19 -22.86 -46.63 -43.76
CA VAL A 19 -23.19 -45.20 -43.88
C VAL A 19 -22.08 -44.33 -43.25
N PRO A 20 -21.46 -43.39 -44.01
CA PRO A 20 -20.44 -42.49 -43.47
C PRO A 20 -21.11 -41.31 -42.76
N GLY A 21 -21.34 -41.43 -41.46
CA GLY A 21 -21.92 -40.32 -40.66
C GLY A 21 -21.46 -40.23 -39.21
N SER A 22 -20.57 -41.11 -38.75
CA SER A 22 -20.35 -41.30 -37.31
C SER A 22 -19.21 -40.48 -36.69
N ARG A 23 -18.41 -39.74 -37.47
CA ARG A 23 -17.31 -38.93 -36.93
C ARG A 23 -17.74 -37.50 -36.56
N THR A 24 -18.52 -36.83 -37.41
CA THR A 24 -19.00 -35.45 -37.20
C THR A 24 -19.96 -35.33 -36.02
N LEU A 25 -20.89 -36.28 -35.85
CA LEU A 25 -21.81 -36.33 -34.70
C LEU A 25 -21.10 -36.52 -33.35
N ARG A 26 -19.99 -37.28 -33.32
CA ARG A 26 -19.18 -37.47 -32.10
C ARG A 26 -18.39 -36.22 -31.70
N VAL A 27 -17.97 -35.40 -32.66
CA VAL A 27 -17.32 -34.11 -32.39
C VAL A 27 -18.34 -33.12 -31.81
N LEU A 28 -19.55 -33.07 -32.38
CA LEU A 28 -20.64 -32.21 -31.90
C LEU A 28 -21.08 -32.53 -30.45
N GLN A 29 -21.07 -33.80 -30.06
CA GLN A 29 -21.39 -34.21 -28.67
C GLN A 29 -20.29 -33.88 -27.65
N ARG A 30 -19.04 -33.65 -28.11
CA ARG A 30 -17.91 -33.27 -27.24
C ARG A 30 -17.72 -31.76 -27.12
N LEU A 31 -18.26 -30.97 -28.05
CA LEU A 31 -18.23 -29.50 -28.00
C LEU A 31 -18.70 -28.91 -26.67
N PRO A 32 -19.85 -29.29 -26.08
CA PRO A 32 -20.26 -28.71 -24.80
C PRO A 32 -19.25 -29.01 -23.68
N ARG A 33 -18.65 -30.20 -23.65
CA ARG A 33 -17.63 -30.56 -22.65
C ARG A 33 -16.33 -29.78 -22.83
N ILE A 34 -15.91 -29.54 -24.07
CA ILE A 34 -14.74 -28.72 -24.39
C ILE A 34 -14.99 -27.26 -24.03
N ILE A 35 -16.19 -26.73 -24.32
CA ILE A 35 -16.60 -25.38 -23.96
C ILE A 35 -16.67 -25.22 -22.43
N THR A 36 -17.25 -26.19 -21.70
CA THR A 36 -17.27 -26.17 -20.24
C THR A 36 -15.87 -26.25 -19.64
N ALA A 37 -14.99 -27.09 -20.17
CA ALA A 37 -13.60 -27.17 -19.73
C ALA A 37 -12.83 -25.87 -20.00
N LEU A 38 -13.06 -25.22 -21.15
CA LEU A 38 -12.46 -23.93 -21.50
C LEU A 38 -13.00 -22.79 -20.61
N LEU A 39 -14.29 -22.79 -20.30
CA LEU A 39 -14.91 -21.82 -19.39
C LEU A 39 -14.41 -21.99 -17.94
N LEU A 40 -14.21 -23.23 -17.47
CA LEU A 40 -13.60 -23.51 -16.17
C LEU A 40 -12.11 -23.12 -16.13
N PHE A 41 -11.39 -23.30 -17.24
CA PHE A 41 -9.99 -22.87 -17.37
C PHE A 41 -9.86 -21.34 -17.38
N LEU A 42 -10.76 -20.63 -18.06
CA LEU A 42 -10.84 -19.16 -18.06
C LEU A 42 -11.28 -18.60 -16.70
N ALA A 43 -12.13 -19.31 -15.95
CA ALA A 43 -12.53 -18.94 -14.59
C ALA A 43 -11.42 -19.18 -13.55
N GLY A 44 -10.41 -19.99 -13.87
CA GLY A 44 -9.25 -20.28 -13.02
C GLY A 44 -8.09 -19.30 -13.17
N ILE A 45 -8.14 -18.36 -14.13
CA ILE A 45 -7.15 -17.28 -14.21
C ILE A 45 -7.42 -16.34 -13.03
N PRO A 46 -6.49 -16.18 -12.07
CA PRO A 46 -6.68 -15.22 -11.01
C PRO A 46 -6.84 -13.84 -11.65
N ALA A 47 -8.06 -13.30 -11.57
CA ALA A 47 -8.27 -11.88 -11.80
C ALA A 47 -7.46 -11.17 -10.71
N HIS A 48 -6.23 -10.75 -11.04
CA HIS A 48 -5.46 -9.88 -10.17
C HIS A 48 -6.26 -8.59 -10.02
N ALA A 49 -7.03 -8.50 -8.93
CA ALA A 49 -7.59 -7.25 -8.45
C ALA A 49 -6.43 -6.27 -8.37
N GLN A 50 -6.50 -5.21 -9.19
CA GLN A 50 -5.38 -4.30 -9.39
C GLN A 50 -5.02 -3.65 -8.06
N PRO A 51 -3.71 -3.45 -7.78
CA PRO A 51 -3.29 -2.71 -6.60
C PRO A 51 -3.97 -1.34 -6.64
N ARG A 52 -4.68 -0.98 -5.58
CA ARG A 52 -5.24 0.36 -5.46
C ARG A 52 -4.07 1.31 -5.29
N THR A 53 -3.98 2.32 -6.16
CA THR A 53 -2.96 3.37 -6.01
C THR A 53 -3.24 4.17 -4.74
N GLY A 54 -2.21 4.45 -3.96
CA GLY A 54 -2.33 5.27 -2.77
C GLY A 54 -1.03 5.34 -1.98
N ILE A 55 -1.11 6.03 -0.86
CA ILE A 55 0.03 6.25 0.03
C ILE A 55 -0.31 5.84 1.46
N VAL A 56 0.68 5.27 2.14
CA VAL A 56 0.70 5.01 3.58
C VAL A 56 1.68 5.96 4.24
N TYR A 57 1.35 6.41 5.44
CA TYR A 57 2.30 7.00 6.38
C TYR A 57 2.33 6.18 7.67
N TRP A 58 3.52 5.83 8.15
CA TRP A 58 3.68 5.07 9.38
C TRP A 58 4.88 5.52 10.21
N ASP A 59 4.62 5.85 11.47
CA ASP A 59 5.62 6.11 12.50
C ASP A 59 6.03 4.78 13.16
N LEU A 60 7.29 4.39 12.99
CA LEU A 60 7.82 3.08 13.38
C LEU A 60 8.25 2.98 14.84
N ASP A 61 8.07 4.03 15.65
CA ASP A 61 8.46 4.04 17.06
C ASP A 61 9.96 3.78 17.25
N HIS A 62 10.77 4.64 16.62
CA HIS A 62 12.23 4.68 16.69
C HIS A 62 12.90 3.32 16.43
N LEU A 63 13.02 2.98 15.16
CA LEU A 63 13.67 1.76 14.68
C LEU A 63 15.17 2.01 14.48
N TYR A 64 15.90 1.90 15.59
CA TYR A 64 17.35 1.85 15.61
C TYR A 64 17.87 0.49 15.11
N ASP A 65 19.06 0.50 14.53
CA ASP A 65 19.93 -0.65 14.39
C ASP A 65 20.48 -1.06 15.79
N THR A 66 21.51 -1.89 15.84
CA THR A 66 22.05 -2.42 17.10
C THR A 66 23.45 -1.89 17.42
N VAL A 67 23.95 -0.92 16.66
CA VAL A 67 25.31 -0.38 16.68
C VAL A 67 25.26 1.07 17.17
N PRO A 68 25.99 1.42 18.24
CA PRO A 68 25.97 2.78 18.78
C PRO A 68 26.32 3.83 17.71
N ALA A 69 25.52 4.89 17.64
CA ALA A 69 25.75 6.00 16.74
C ALA A 69 26.90 6.91 17.22
N LEU A 70 27.55 7.58 16.26
CA LEU A 70 28.65 8.52 16.54
C LEU A 70 28.17 9.94 16.88
N PHE A 71 26.96 10.32 16.44
CA PHE A 71 26.51 11.72 16.39
C PHE A 71 25.27 12.03 17.24
N TYR A 72 24.60 11.02 17.77
CA TYR A 72 23.46 11.14 18.68
C TYR A 72 23.48 10.00 19.71
N ASN A 73 22.76 10.17 20.81
CA ASN A 73 22.74 9.19 21.89
C ASN A 73 21.60 8.18 21.72
N ASP A 74 21.93 7.03 21.15
CA ASP A 74 21.07 5.87 20.95
C ASP A 74 21.40 4.71 21.90
N THR A 75 22.30 4.91 22.87
CA THR A 75 22.90 3.84 23.70
C THR A 75 21.89 2.93 24.39
N ASP A 76 20.69 3.43 24.69
CA ASP A 76 19.57 2.64 25.21
C ASP A 76 19.15 1.49 24.28
N TYR A 77 19.29 1.68 22.96
CA TYR A 77 18.95 0.77 21.87
C TYR A 77 20.14 -0.05 21.39
N THR A 78 21.06 -0.39 22.30
CA THR A 78 22.14 -1.34 22.01
C THR A 78 21.91 -2.66 22.76
N PRO A 79 22.62 -3.76 22.41
CA PRO A 79 22.51 -5.02 23.14
C PRO A 79 22.87 -4.89 24.63
N SER A 80 23.84 -4.04 24.96
CA SER A 80 24.24 -3.69 26.33
C SER A 80 23.43 -2.53 26.93
N GLY A 81 22.56 -1.91 26.15
CA GLY A 81 21.78 -0.74 26.52
C GLY A 81 20.65 -1.03 27.50
N ARG A 82 20.03 0.04 28.01
CA ARG A 82 18.93 -0.04 28.98
C ARG A 82 17.73 -0.86 28.50
N LEU A 83 17.50 -0.89 27.18
CA LEU A 83 16.43 -1.66 26.56
C LEU A 83 16.89 -3.05 26.12
N ALA A 84 18.18 -3.36 26.15
CA ALA A 84 18.77 -4.61 25.63
C ALA A 84 18.28 -4.89 24.20
N TRP A 85 18.42 -3.90 23.31
CA TRP A 85 18.01 -4.02 21.91
C TRP A 85 19.06 -4.85 21.15
N ASP A 86 18.83 -6.16 21.15
CA ASP A 86 19.69 -7.15 20.50
C ASP A 86 19.27 -7.42 19.04
N THR A 87 20.10 -8.20 18.34
CA THR A 87 19.87 -8.60 16.95
C THR A 87 18.57 -9.36 16.74
N GLU A 88 18.10 -10.15 17.73
CA GLU A 88 16.84 -10.89 17.59
C GLU A 88 15.65 -9.94 17.61
N ARG A 89 15.65 -8.95 18.52
CA ARG A 89 14.60 -7.94 18.63
C ARG A 89 14.55 -7.04 17.40
N TYR A 90 15.72 -6.63 16.91
CA TYR A 90 15.85 -5.91 15.65
C TYR A 90 15.26 -6.71 14.48
N ARG A 91 15.72 -7.95 14.24
CA ARG A 91 15.21 -8.81 13.16
C ARG A 91 13.71 -9.11 13.30
N ARG A 92 13.19 -9.22 14.52
CA ARG A 92 11.76 -9.39 14.76
C ARG A 92 10.98 -8.15 14.33
N LYS A 93 11.45 -6.96 14.72
CA LYS A 93 10.82 -5.69 14.35
C LYS A 93 10.87 -5.46 12.83
N ILE A 94 11.99 -5.74 12.16
CA ILE A 94 12.10 -5.71 10.70
C ILE A 94 11.04 -6.62 10.04
N ARG A 95 10.96 -7.90 10.43
CA ARG A 95 9.97 -8.84 9.87
C ARG A 95 8.52 -8.42 10.13
N HIS A 96 8.23 -7.89 11.33
CA HIS A 96 6.91 -7.38 11.67
C HIS A 96 6.54 -6.16 10.82
N THR A 97 7.46 -5.21 10.66
CA THR A 97 7.28 -4.02 9.81
C THR A 97 7.01 -4.43 8.36
N ALA A 98 7.85 -5.29 7.78
CA ALA A 98 7.67 -5.80 6.43
C ALA A 98 6.33 -6.52 6.22
N ALA A 99 5.93 -7.39 7.16
CA ALA A 99 4.65 -8.09 7.09
C ALA A 99 3.44 -7.13 7.11
N VAL A 100 3.52 -6.03 7.87
CA VAL A 100 2.47 -4.99 7.87
C VAL A 100 2.44 -4.28 6.52
N ILE A 101 3.60 -3.87 6.00
CA ILE A 101 3.76 -3.22 4.68
C ILE A 101 3.14 -4.09 3.58
N ASP A 102 3.55 -5.36 3.48
CA ASP A 102 3.01 -6.31 2.51
C ASP A 102 1.49 -6.49 2.65
N SER A 103 0.97 -6.51 3.88
CA SER A 103 -0.46 -6.69 4.13
C SER A 103 -1.32 -5.50 3.68
N MET A 104 -0.74 -4.30 3.63
CA MET A 104 -1.41 -3.10 3.12
C MET A 104 -1.50 -3.09 1.59
N ARG A 105 -0.53 -3.70 0.91
CA ARG A 105 -0.46 -3.79 -0.57
C ARG A 105 -0.52 -2.42 -1.25
N MET A 106 0.18 -1.44 -0.68
CA MET A 106 0.17 -0.04 -1.11
C MET A 106 1.45 0.29 -1.87
N PRO A 107 1.37 1.00 -3.01
CA PRO A 107 2.55 1.25 -3.85
C PRO A 107 3.48 2.32 -3.29
N LEU A 108 3.02 3.15 -2.36
CA LEU A 108 3.83 4.16 -1.67
C LEU A 108 3.68 3.98 -0.17
N VAL A 109 4.80 3.84 0.53
CA VAL A 109 4.84 3.74 1.99
C VAL A 109 5.91 4.67 2.55
N ALA A 110 5.46 5.77 3.13
CA ALA A 110 6.30 6.71 3.87
C ALA A 110 6.46 6.23 5.32
N LEU A 111 7.70 6.09 5.76
CA LEU A 111 8.09 5.66 7.08
C LEU A 111 8.79 6.80 7.80
N TRP A 112 8.41 7.02 9.06
CA TRP A 112 9.11 7.90 10.00
C TRP A 112 9.74 7.09 11.11
N GLY A 113 10.91 7.52 11.57
CA GLY A 113 11.57 6.93 12.73
C GLY A 113 12.38 5.69 12.38
N VAL A 114 13.01 5.68 11.20
CA VAL A 114 14.12 4.77 10.88
C VAL A 114 15.42 5.48 11.21
N GLU A 115 16.44 4.76 11.67
CA GLU A 115 17.70 5.40 12.03
C GLU A 115 18.62 5.69 10.84
N ASN A 116 18.73 4.75 9.89
CA ASN A 116 19.65 4.87 8.77
C ASN A 116 19.24 4.00 7.58
N GLU A 117 20.00 4.12 6.48
CA GLU A 117 19.73 3.40 5.24
C GLU A 117 19.79 1.87 5.41
N ALA A 118 20.65 1.34 6.28
CA ALA A 118 20.76 -0.10 6.48
C ALA A 118 19.46 -0.68 7.04
N VAL A 119 18.81 0.03 7.97
CA VAL A 119 17.48 -0.33 8.49
C VAL A 119 16.44 -0.36 7.38
N VAL A 120 16.44 0.66 6.50
CA VAL A 120 15.49 0.75 5.38
C VAL A 120 15.69 -0.39 4.39
N ARG A 121 16.95 -0.67 4.04
CA ARG A 121 17.32 -1.79 3.17
C ARG A 121 16.87 -3.12 3.76
N ASP A 122 17.05 -3.33 5.05
CA ASP A 122 16.62 -4.55 5.75
C ASP A 122 15.10 -4.70 5.76
N ILE A 123 14.33 -3.60 5.91
CA ILE A 123 12.88 -3.62 5.75
C ILE A 123 12.50 -4.02 4.32
N ALA A 124 13.05 -3.34 3.31
CA ALA A 124 12.74 -3.58 1.91
C ALA A 124 13.06 -5.03 1.51
N ALA A 125 14.21 -5.55 1.94
CA ALA A 125 14.61 -6.94 1.70
C ALA A 125 13.73 -7.98 2.41
N ALA A 126 13.09 -7.61 3.53
CA ALA A 126 12.17 -8.48 4.26
C ALA A 126 10.73 -8.45 3.70
N CYS A 127 10.38 -7.44 2.89
CA CYS A 127 9.10 -7.38 2.19
C CYS A 127 9.03 -8.45 1.09
N LYS A 128 7.82 -8.94 0.82
CA LYS A 128 7.53 -9.80 -0.34
C LYS A 128 7.29 -8.97 -1.60
N GLY A 129 6.80 -7.73 -1.45
CA GLY A 129 6.70 -6.78 -2.54
C GLY A 129 8.08 -6.31 -3.01
N ASP A 130 8.20 -6.05 -4.32
CA ASP A 130 9.43 -5.57 -4.95
C ASP A 130 9.59 -4.06 -4.75
N TYR A 131 9.77 -3.66 -3.48
CA TYR A 131 9.91 -2.26 -3.11
C TYR A 131 11.33 -1.76 -3.36
N SER A 132 11.44 -0.74 -4.21
CA SER A 132 12.57 0.19 -4.17
C SER A 132 12.43 1.13 -2.97
N TYR A 133 13.53 1.77 -2.57
CA TYR A 133 13.51 2.71 -1.47
C TYR A 133 14.27 4.01 -1.77
N LEU A 134 13.85 5.09 -1.11
CA LEU A 134 14.57 6.36 -1.00
C LEU A 134 14.73 6.69 0.48
N HIS A 135 15.95 6.99 0.89
CA HIS A 135 16.30 7.37 2.25
C HIS A 135 17.22 8.59 2.23
N ARG A 136 17.02 9.50 3.18
CA ARG A 136 17.91 10.64 3.43
C ARG A 136 18.09 10.83 4.92
N THR A 137 19.35 10.98 5.32
CA THR A 137 19.68 11.32 6.68
C THR A 137 19.38 12.78 6.97
N LEU A 138 18.52 12.98 7.95
CA LEU A 138 18.12 14.29 8.44
C LEU A 138 19.07 14.72 9.54
N ASN A 139 19.24 16.03 9.69
CA ASN A 139 19.94 16.59 10.84
C ASN A 139 19.02 16.64 12.07
N SER A 140 18.59 15.46 12.54
CA SER A 140 17.73 15.27 13.70
C SER A 140 18.57 14.90 14.93
N LEU A 141 18.23 15.48 16.09
CA LEU A 141 18.97 15.24 17.33
C LEU A 141 18.74 13.84 17.91
N ASP A 142 17.65 13.19 17.51
CA ASP A 142 17.28 11.83 17.90
C ASP A 142 17.77 10.75 16.92
N GLY A 143 18.42 11.16 15.82
CA GLY A 143 18.94 10.27 14.78
C GLY A 143 17.87 9.64 13.90
N MET A 144 16.64 10.18 13.92
CA MET A 144 15.51 9.62 13.19
C MET A 144 15.30 10.28 11.84
N ASP A 145 15.10 9.42 10.84
CA ASP A 145 14.99 9.75 9.43
C ASP A 145 13.63 9.36 8.83
N PHE A 146 13.42 9.87 7.61
CA PHE A 146 12.32 9.44 6.73
C PHE A 146 12.84 8.43 5.71
N ALA A 147 11.98 7.48 5.37
CA ALA A 147 12.15 6.63 4.21
C ALA A 147 10.87 6.54 3.38
N LEU A 148 11.02 6.42 2.07
CA LEU A 148 9.94 6.09 1.17
C LEU A 148 10.23 4.73 0.55
N LEU A 149 9.33 3.76 0.76
CA LEU A 149 9.28 2.55 -0.05
C LEU A 149 8.29 2.75 -1.19
N TYR A 150 8.66 2.33 -2.40
CA TYR A 150 7.82 2.49 -3.58
C TYR A 150 7.99 1.36 -4.60
N TYR A 151 6.96 1.08 -5.38
CA TYR A 151 7.09 0.23 -6.56
C TYR A 151 7.60 1.06 -7.74
N GLY A 152 8.75 0.68 -8.30
CA GLY A 152 9.42 1.45 -9.36
C GLY A 152 8.66 1.52 -10.68
N ASP A 153 7.70 0.63 -10.92
CA ASP A 153 6.80 0.67 -12.08
C ASP A 153 5.61 1.62 -11.89
N LEU A 154 5.39 2.12 -10.66
CA LEU A 154 4.28 3.01 -10.32
C LEU A 154 4.73 4.40 -9.87
N PHE A 155 5.93 4.54 -9.34
CA PHE A 155 6.47 5.83 -8.90
C PHE A 155 7.95 5.94 -9.22
N GLU A 156 8.31 7.05 -9.86
CA GLU A 156 9.68 7.38 -10.24
C GLU A 156 10.06 8.70 -9.57
N PRO A 157 10.81 8.67 -8.46
CA PRO A 157 11.33 9.88 -7.85
C PRO A 157 12.43 10.49 -8.72
N HIS A 158 12.37 11.79 -8.96
CA HIS A 158 13.38 12.53 -9.75
C HIS A 158 14.01 13.69 -8.99
N TYR A 159 13.46 14.06 -7.83
CA TYR A 159 14.03 15.09 -6.96
C TYR A 159 13.71 14.78 -5.50
N ASP A 160 14.65 15.08 -4.61
CA ASP A 160 14.42 15.03 -3.16
C ASP A 160 15.18 16.15 -2.44
N GLU A 161 14.61 16.61 -1.34
CA GLU A 161 15.16 17.66 -0.51
C GLU A 161 14.91 17.34 0.97
N PRO A 162 15.95 16.89 1.71
CA PRO A 162 15.86 16.74 3.15
C PRO A 162 16.00 18.09 3.83
N GLY A 163 15.19 18.33 4.86
CA GLY A 163 15.35 19.49 5.73
C GLY A 163 15.18 19.13 7.19
N ARG A 164 15.09 20.15 8.04
CA ARG A 164 14.93 19.93 9.48
C ARG A 164 13.57 19.30 9.78
N ARG A 165 13.54 18.01 10.12
CA ARG A 165 12.33 17.24 10.46
C ARG A 165 11.32 17.10 9.32
N TYR A 166 11.76 17.27 8.07
CA TYR A 166 10.95 16.98 6.91
C TYR A 166 11.79 16.38 5.78
N LEU A 167 11.13 15.67 4.88
CA LEU A 167 11.68 15.21 3.61
C LEU A 167 10.67 15.51 2.52
N TYR A 168 11.11 16.25 1.50
CA TYR A 168 10.33 16.47 0.29
C TYR A 168 10.84 15.57 -0.84
N ILE A 169 9.93 14.94 -1.57
CA ILE A 169 10.24 14.07 -2.72
C ILE A 169 9.30 14.44 -3.86
N GLU A 170 9.84 14.78 -5.02
CA GLU A 170 9.07 14.95 -6.25
C GLU A 170 9.27 13.76 -7.17
N GLY A 171 8.18 13.28 -7.76
CA GLY A 171 8.23 12.14 -8.66
C GLY A 171 7.04 12.04 -9.60
N LEU A 172 7.18 11.21 -10.61
CA LEU A 172 6.11 10.84 -11.53
C LEU A 172 5.33 9.65 -10.96
N LEU A 173 4.04 9.87 -10.70
CA LEU A 173 3.11 8.81 -10.33
C LEU A 173 2.40 8.28 -11.58
N TYR A 174 2.68 7.02 -11.92
CA TYR A 174 2.03 6.31 -13.01
C TYR A 174 0.69 5.71 -12.54
N ARG A 175 -0.41 6.13 -13.18
CA ARG A 175 -1.76 5.65 -12.88
C ARG A 175 -2.40 5.08 -14.12
N ARG A 176 -3.02 3.91 -14.02
CA ARG A 176 -3.87 3.40 -15.10
C ARG A 176 -5.24 4.05 -15.03
N GLY A 177 -5.59 4.80 -16.08
CA GLY A 177 -6.91 5.40 -16.26
C GLY A 177 -8.01 4.36 -16.46
N LYS A 178 -9.26 4.82 -16.37
CA LYS A 178 -10.44 3.97 -16.56
C LYS A 178 -10.45 3.37 -17.96
N PRO A 179 -10.86 2.09 -18.13
CA PRO A 179 -11.05 1.52 -19.45
C PRO A 179 -12.07 2.33 -20.25
N MET A 180 -11.65 2.82 -21.41
CA MET A 180 -12.46 3.57 -22.36
C MET A 180 -12.64 2.74 -23.62
N ARG A 181 -13.88 2.62 -24.09
CA ARG A 181 -14.20 1.92 -25.33
C ARG A 181 -14.04 2.91 -26.48
N ARG A 182 -13.10 2.66 -27.40
CA ARG A 182 -13.00 3.43 -28.65
C ARG A 182 -14.10 2.97 -29.62
N GLY A 183 -14.41 3.80 -30.62
CA GLY A 183 -15.45 3.54 -31.63
C GLY A 183 -15.33 2.22 -32.39
N SER A 184 -14.16 1.55 -32.33
CA SER A 184 -13.93 0.20 -32.88
C SER A 184 -14.26 -0.96 -31.91
N GLY A 185 -14.84 -0.69 -30.74
CA GLY A 185 -15.10 -1.69 -29.70
C GLY A 185 -13.89 -2.06 -28.84
N ARG A 186 -12.67 -1.61 -29.20
CA ARG A 186 -11.42 -1.81 -28.45
C ARG A 186 -11.45 -1.04 -27.13
N VAL A 187 -11.26 -1.75 -26.02
CA VAL A 187 -11.07 -1.15 -24.70
C VAL A 187 -9.61 -0.73 -24.56
N VAL A 188 -9.36 0.57 -24.38
CA VAL A 188 -8.03 1.14 -24.10
C VAL A 188 -8.05 1.68 -22.68
N ARG A 189 -6.99 1.42 -21.91
CA ARG A 189 -6.77 2.06 -20.61
C ARG A 189 -5.63 3.06 -20.76
N PRO A 190 -5.90 4.37 -20.83
CA PRO A 190 -4.83 5.36 -20.93
C PRO A 190 -3.99 5.32 -19.65
N THR A 191 -2.67 5.40 -19.77
CA THR A 191 -1.80 5.69 -18.62
C THR A 191 -1.86 7.20 -18.39
N ARG A 192 -2.21 7.61 -17.17
CA ARG A 192 -2.13 8.99 -16.71
C ARG A 192 -0.88 9.12 -15.84
N THR A 193 -0.09 10.13 -16.10
CA THR A 193 1.03 10.52 -15.24
C THR A 193 0.65 11.79 -14.51
N ASP A 194 0.98 11.85 -13.22
CA ASP A 194 0.89 13.06 -12.42
C ASP A 194 2.24 13.29 -11.76
N THR A 195 2.79 14.50 -11.91
CA THR A 195 3.89 14.95 -11.05
C THR A 195 3.32 15.21 -9.66
N ILE A 196 3.78 14.44 -8.69
CA ILE A 196 3.38 14.58 -7.29
C ILE A 196 4.59 15.00 -6.45
N GLY A 197 4.32 15.84 -5.45
CA GLY A 197 5.27 16.19 -4.41
C GLY A 197 4.84 15.58 -3.09
N LEU A 198 5.63 14.66 -2.55
CA LEU A 198 5.43 14.06 -1.23
C LEU A 198 6.17 14.93 -0.20
N VAL A 199 5.42 15.54 0.71
CA VAL A 199 5.96 16.32 1.83
C VAL A 199 5.78 15.52 3.11
N LEU A 200 6.85 14.93 3.62
CA LEU A 200 6.84 14.12 4.84
C LEU A 200 7.32 14.97 6.01
N CYS A 201 6.53 15.11 7.08
CA CYS A 201 6.86 15.98 8.21
C CYS A 201 6.67 15.30 9.56
N SER A 202 7.67 15.42 10.44
CA SER A 202 7.60 14.92 11.83
C SER A 202 7.40 16.05 12.84
N ASP A 203 7.38 17.30 12.39
CA ASP A 203 7.13 18.51 13.17
C ASP A 203 5.97 19.31 12.57
N THR A 204 5.08 19.80 13.43
CA THR A 204 3.85 20.47 12.97
C THR A 204 4.12 21.84 12.37
N ARG A 205 5.15 22.56 12.84
CA ARG A 205 5.49 23.92 12.36
C ARG A 205 6.16 23.85 10.99
N MET A 206 6.99 22.83 10.77
CA MET A 206 7.68 22.65 9.49
C MET A 206 6.72 22.35 8.34
N ALA A 207 5.63 21.62 8.59
CA ALA A 207 4.67 21.26 7.55
C ALA A 207 4.06 22.49 6.85
N GLU A 208 3.72 23.55 7.60
CA GLU A 208 3.16 24.76 7.00
C GLU A 208 4.22 25.57 6.25
N TRP A 209 5.41 25.70 6.83
CA TRP A 209 6.52 26.41 6.19
C TRP A 209 6.89 25.78 4.84
N VAL A 210 7.13 24.46 4.80
CA VAL A 210 7.49 23.74 3.56
C VAL A 210 6.38 23.84 2.52
N VAL A 211 5.12 23.66 2.92
CA VAL A 211 3.99 23.71 1.98
C VAL A 211 3.84 25.11 1.38
N ARG A 212 4.00 26.16 2.18
CA ARG A 212 3.94 27.54 1.67
C ARG A 212 5.03 27.79 0.63
N ASP A 213 6.27 27.49 0.96
CA ASP A 213 7.41 27.76 0.09
C ASP A 213 7.29 26.93 -1.22
N LEU A 214 6.89 25.66 -1.14
CA LEU A 214 6.61 24.84 -2.34
C LEU A 214 5.44 25.35 -3.19
N ARG A 215 4.44 26.02 -2.60
CA ARG A 215 3.35 26.62 -3.35
C ARG A 215 3.79 27.86 -4.14
N GLU A 216 4.77 28.59 -3.62
CA GLU A 216 5.38 29.73 -4.31
C GLU A 216 6.34 29.26 -5.41
N GLU A 217 7.21 28.30 -5.10
CA GLU A 217 8.26 27.84 -6.02
C GLU A 217 7.76 26.84 -7.08
N ARG A 218 6.77 26.01 -6.74
CA ARG A 218 6.30 24.88 -7.57
C ARG A 218 4.77 24.80 -7.66
N PRO A 219 4.07 25.85 -8.12
CA PRO A 219 2.60 25.90 -8.12
C PRO A 219 1.92 24.80 -8.95
N GLY A 220 2.62 24.18 -9.91
CA GLY A 220 2.10 23.10 -10.74
C GLY A 220 2.18 21.70 -10.12
N VAL A 221 2.93 21.52 -9.03
CA VAL A 221 3.15 20.20 -8.41
C VAL A 221 1.98 19.88 -7.48
N LYS A 222 1.43 18.67 -7.63
CA LYS A 222 0.31 18.20 -6.78
C LYS A 222 0.86 17.62 -5.50
N LEU A 223 0.56 18.26 -4.37
CA LEU A 223 1.15 17.87 -3.09
C LEU A 223 0.36 16.77 -2.36
N LEU A 224 1.08 15.81 -1.79
CA LEU A 224 0.61 14.90 -0.75
C LEU A 224 1.46 15.15 0.50
N VAL A 225 0.84 15.69 1.55
CA VAL A 225 1.54 16.03 2.80
C VAL A 225 1.20 14.99 3.85
N ALA A 226 2.20 14.32 4.43
CA ALA A 226 1.97 13.22 5.36
C ALA A 226 2.78 13.36 6.65
N GLY A 227 2.14 12.99 7.77
CA GLY A 227 2.73 13.01 9.11
C GLY A 227 2.12 14.05 10.03
N ARG A 228 2.94 14.87 10.67
CA ARG A 228 2.51 15.88 11.66
C ARG A 228 2.13 17.18 10.96
N THR A 229 0.83 17.39 10.76
CA THR A 229 0.32 18.54 10.00
C THR A 229 -0.66 19.41 10.81
N SER A 230 -0.76 19.25 12.13
CA SER A 230 -1.85 19.88 12.89
C SER A 230 -1.80 21.41 12.97
N SER A 231 -0.65 22.05 12.67
CA SER A 231 -0.54 23.51 12.58
C SER A 231 -0.92 24.04 11.20
N LEU A 232 -0.86 23.20 10.16
CA LEU A 232 -1.15 23.56 8.78
C LEU A 232 -2.66 23.64 8.56
N ALA A 233 -3.15 24.79 8.11
CA ALA A 233 -4.53 24.98 7.65
C ALA A 233 -4.65 24.52 6.18
N PRO A 234 -5.16 23.31 5.87
CA PRO A 234 -5.01 22.72 4.53
C PRO A 234 -5.71 23.55 3.43
N GLY A 235 -6.88 24.11 3.75
CA GLY A 235 -7.67 24.90 2.80
C GLY A 235 -6.96 26.15 2.28
N ALA A 236 -6.05 26.75 3.08
CA ALA A 236 -5.29 27.93 2.68
C ALA A 236 -4.29 27.62 1.55
N PHE A 237 -3.90 26.36 1.38
CA PHE A 237 -2.89 25.91 0.40
C PHE A 237 -3.47 24.99 -0.69
N GLY A 238 -4.79 25.02 -0.88
CA GLY A 238 -5.46 24.16 -1.84
C GLY A 238 -5.35 22.67 -1.49
N LEU A 239 -5.24 22.33 -0.21
CA LEU A 239 -5.17 20.96 0.31
C LEU A 239 -6.47 20.58 1.04
N ARG A 240 -6.74 19.28 1.11
CA ARG A 240 -7.84 18.69 1.90
C ARG A 240 -7.30 17.59 2.80
N ASP A 241 -7.80 17.53 4.03
CA ASP A 241 -7.47 16.43 4.94
C ASP A 241 -8.25 15.16 4.55
N ALA A 242 -7.54 14.20 3.97
CA ALA A 242 -8.13 12.94 3.52
C ALA A 242 -8.55 12.02 4.69
N LEU A 243 -8.15 12.33 5.92
CA LEU A 243 -8.47 11.61 7.14
C LEU A 243 -9.43 12.37 8.06
N GLU A 244 -10.02 13.48 7.61
CA GLU A 244 -10.97 14.27 8.40
C GLU A 244 -12.20 13.45 8.80
N ARG A 245 -12.80 12.75 7.82
CA ARG A 245 -13.99 11.91 8.04
C ARG A 245 -13.75 10.81 9.07
N PRO A 246 -12.74 9.92 8.94
CA PRO A 246 -12.50 8.89 9.96
C PRO A 246 -12.16 9.49 11.33
N ALA A 247 -11.43 10.62 11.39
CA ALA A 247 -11.15 11.30 12.64
C ALA A 247 -12.44 11.78 13.36
N ARG A 248 -13.39 12.38 12.64
CA ARG A 248 -14.70 12.78 13.20
C ARG A 248 -15.53 11.60 13.68
N LEU A 249 -15.34 10.42 13.09
CA LEU A 249 -15.97 9.17 13.53
C LEU A 249 -15.26 8.53 14.75
N GLY A 250 -14.32 9.24 15.38
CA GLY A 250 -13.61 8.76 16.57
C GLY A 250 -12.50 7.75 16.27
N ARG A 251 -12.10 7.59 15.01
CA ARG A 251 -10.94 6.77 14.64
C ARG A 251 -9.66 7.55 14.83
N GLY A 252 -8.58 6.84 15.10
CA GLY A 252 -7.27 7.44 15.30
C GLY A 252 -6.16 6.42 15.21
N ASN A 253 -4.96 6.90 14.94
CA ASN A 253 -3.80 6.05 14.74
C ASN A 253 -2.95 5.93 16.01
N VAL A 254 -3.17 6.80 17.01
CA VAL A 254 -2.60 6.69 18.35
C VAL A 254 -3.70 6.67 19.41
N ARG A 255 -3.43 6.00 20.54
CA ARG A 255 -4.33 6.00 21.71
C ARG A 255 -3.73 6.87 22.81
N ARG A 256 -4.49 7.87 23.28
CA ARG A 256 -4.15 8.70 24.45
C ARG A 256 -5.22 8.55 25.54
N ARG A 257 -4.99 9.16 26.72
CA ARG A 257 -5.92 9.15 27.87
C ARG A 257 -7.37 9.53 27.46
N GLY A 258 -7.52 10.51 26.56
CA GLY A 258 -8.83 11.01 26.12
C GLY A 258 -9.50 10.26 24.96
N GLY A 259 -8.88 9.23 24.37
CA GLY A 259 -9.46 8.57 23.20
C GLY A 259 -8.44 8.13 22.18
N TRP A 260 -8.94 7.57 21.09
CA TRP A 260 -8.20 7.50 19.84
C TRP A 260 -8.03 8.90 19.27
N GLN A 261 -6.84 9.20 18.74
CA GLN A 261 -6.54 10.47 18.10
C GLN A 261 -5.92 10.20 16.73
N MET A 262 -6.42 10.91 15.72
CA MET A 262 -5.78 10.97 14.40
C MET A 262 -4.66 12.00 14.45
N ARG A 263 -3.50 11.55 14.92
CA ARG A 263 -2.31 12.39 15.12
C ARG A 263 -1.55 12.58 13.82
N ASP A 264 -1.34 11.49 13.11
CA ASP A 264 -0.67 11.51 11.82
C ASP A 264 -1.73 11.64 10.72
N ARG A 265 -1.53 12.60 9.83
CA ARG A 265 -2.49 13.02 8.80
C ARG A 265 -1.92 12.79 7.42
N ILE A 266 -2.80 12.67 6.44
CA ILE A 266 -2.45 12.74 5.02
C ILE A 266 -3.34 13.81 4.40
N LEU A 267 -2.74 14.92 4.01
CA LEU A 267 -3.39 15.99 3.27
C LEU A 267 -3.12 15.77 1.79
N ALA A 268 -4.14 15.96 0.96
CA ALA A 268 -4.03 15.80 -0.48
C ALA A 268 -4.40 17.09 -1.19
N ASP A 269 -3.65 17.41 -2.24
CA ASP A 269 -3.98 18.46 -3.19
C ASP A 269 -5.42 18.35 -3.67
N THR A 270 -6.12 19.47 -3.75
CA THR A 270 -7.50 19.51 -4.27
C THR A 270 -7.58 19.03 -5.72
N ALA A 271 -6.49 19.11 -6.49
CA ALA A 271 -6.38 18.57 -7.84
C ALA A 271 -6.20 17.03 -7.88
N LEU A 272 -5.91 16.39 -6.74
CA LEU A 272 -5.86 14.94 -6.60
C LEU A 272 -7.20 14.42 -6.09
N ARG A 273 -7.76 13.44 -6.79
CA ARG A 273 -8.94 12.72 -6.32
C ARG A 273 -8.51 11.64 -5.34
N THR A 274 -9.17 11.61 -4.18
CA THR A 274 -9.02 10.56 -3.18
C THR A 274 -10.32 9.77 -3.06
N SER A 275 -10.23 8.43 -2.96
CA SER A 275 -11.42 7.56 -2.88
C SER A 275 -11.78 7.17 -1.46
N ALA A 276 -10.78 6.92 -0.62
CA ALA A 276 -10.94 6.63 0.79
C ALA A 276 -9.61 6.84 1.53
N GLY A 277 -9.69 7.25 2.80
CA GLY A 277 -8.58 7.29 3.73
C GLY A 277 -9.03 6.81 5.10
N ASP A 278 -8.14 6.13 5.81
CA ASP A 278 -8.44 5.53 7.12
C ASP A 278 -7.17 5.15 7.89
N VAL A 279 -7.36 4.62 9.10
CA VAL A 279 -6.32 3.97 9.90
C VAL A 279 -6.24 2.50 9.53
N TYR A 280 -5.03 1.99 9.29
CA TYR A 280 -4.80 0.56 9.11
C TYR A 280 -4.80 -0.17 10.47
N ALA A 281 -6.00 -0.53 10.93
CA ALA A 281 -6.19 -1.28 12.17
C ALA A 281 -6.43 -2.77 11.90
N ARG A 282 -5.57 -3.63 12.45
CA ARG A 282 -5.72 -5.08 12.44
C ARG A 282 -5.66 -5.62 13.86
N ARG A 283 -6.38 -6.71 14.13
CA ARG A 283 -6.45 -7.30 15.49
C ARG A 283 -5.06 -7.60 16.07
N TYR A 284 -4.12 -8.05 15.23
CA TYR A 284 -2.76 -8.36 15.67
C TYR A 284 -1.89 -7.12 15.96
N LEU A 285 -2.32 -5.92 15.53
CA LEU A 285 -1.64 -4.65 15.84
C LEU A 285 -2.09 -4.06 17.18
N ILE A 286 -3.11 -4.62 17.81
CA ILE A 286 -3.75 -4.09 19.01
C ILE A 286 -3.48 -5.02 20.18
N ASP A 287 -3.06 -4.46 21.32
CA ASP A 287 -2.97 -5.20 22.57
C ASP A 287 -4.40 -5.54 23.05
N PRO A 288 -4.77 -6.83 23.17
CA PRO A 288 -6.11 -7.23 23.54
C PRO A 288 -6.49 -6.83 24.98
N LYS A 289 -5.52 -6.52 25.85
CA LYS A 289 -5.77 -6.13 27.25
C LYS A 289 -6.09 -4.65 27.37
N THR A 290 -5.36 -3.80 26.68
CA THR A 290 -5.46 -2.34 26.81
C THR A 290 -6.27 -1.70 25.69
N GLY A 291 -6.45 -2.40 24.56
CA GLY A 291 -7.04 -1.85 23.35
C GLY A 291 -6.18 -0.77 22.68
N THR A 292 -4.90 -0.64 23.06
CA THR A 292 -3.94 0.29 22.44
C THR A 292 -3.16 -0.41 21.32
N PRO A 293 -2.50 0.33 20.42
CA PRO A 293 -1.49 -0.28 19.56
C PRO A 293 -0.48 -1.05 20.41
N LEU A 294 -0.09 -2.25 19.96
CA LEU A 294 0.85 -3.11 20.67
C LEU A 294 2.26 -2.52 20.53
N PRO A 295 2.85 -1.94 21.59
CA PRO A 295 4.08 -1.18 21.47
C PRO A 295 5.30 -2.09 21.34
N THR A 296 6.42 -1.57 20.84
CA THR A 296 7.70 -2.30 20.84
C THR A 296 8.16 -2.56 22.28
N TYR A 297 8.07 -1.51 23.09
CA TYR A 297 8.39 -1.51 24.51
C TYR A 297 7.24 -0.92 25.34
N GLU A 298 7.02 -1.49 26.51
CA GLU A 298 6.21 -0.89 27.56
C GLU A 298 7.16 -0.42 28.66
N LYS A 299 7.48 0.88 28.66
CA LYS A 299 8.58 1.46 29.46
C LYS A 299 9.92 0.78 29.12
N ARG A 300 10.41 -0.12 29.98
CA ARG A 300 11.65 -0.90 29.78
C ARG A 300 11.38 -2.35 29.40
N ARG A 301 10.13 -2.79 29.47
CA ARG A 301 9.75 -4.18 29.21
C ARG A 301 9.57 -4.37 27.71
N TYR A 302 10.33 -5.28 27.12
CA TYR A 302 10.13 -5.67 25.73
C TYR A 302 8.78 -6.37 25.57
N ARG A 303 7.98 -5.89 24.62
CA ARG A 303 6.67 -6.46 24.26
C ARG A 303 6.69 -7.11 22.89
N GLY A 304 7.65 -6.74 22.03
CA GLY A 304 7.78 -7.27 20.67
C GLY A 304 6.65 -6.86 19.73
N GLY A 305 5.97 -5.75 20.04
CA GLY A 305 4.90 -5.20 19.22
C GLY A 305 5.39 -4.44 17.99
N TYR A 306 4.47 -3.69 17.40
CA TYR A 306 4.62 -3.00 16.13
C TYR A 306 4.95 -1.51 16.31
N GLY A 307 4.67 -0.95 17.47
CA GLY A 307 4.87 0.46 17.79
C GLY A 307 3.63 1.05 18.43
N TYR A 308 3.75 2.28 18.93
CA TYR A 308 2.63 2.96 19.61
C TYR A 308 1.65 3.65 18.63
N ALA A 309 1.98 3.67 17.33
CA ALA A 309 1.17 4.27 16.27
C ALA A 309 0.82 3.24 15.18
N LEU A 310 -0.43 3.29 14.72
CA LEU A 310 -0.91 2.53 13.58
C LEU A 310 -0.59 3.29 12.27
N PRO A 311 -0.40 2.58 11.15
CA PRO A 311 -0.31 3.21 9.84
C PRO A 311 -1.62 3.94 9.49
N VAL A 312 -1.51 5.05 8.77
CA VAL A 312 -2.63 5.73 8.11
C VAL A 312 -2.45 5.65 6.61
N PHE A 313 -3.54 5.59 5.86
CA PHE A 313 -3.46 5.46 4.41
C PHE A 313 -4.53 6.28 3.68
N VAL A 314 -4.26 6.59 2.43
CA VAL A 314 -5.21 7.21 1.48
C VAL A 314 -5.06 6.55 0.12
N TYR A 315 -6.19 6.22 -0.50
CA TYR A 315 -6.27 5.78 -1.89
C TYR A 315 -6.50 6.96 -2.84
N LEU A 316 -5.81 6.92 -3.99
CA LEU A 316 -5.87 7.91 -5.06
C LEU A 316 -6.69 7.38 -6.24
N GLU A 317 -7.45 8.26 -6.93
CA GLU A 317 -8.24 7.95 -8.14
C GLU A 317 -7.71 8.62 -9.40
#